data_AF-A0A9W6RTF6-F1
#
_entry.id   AF-A0A9W6RTF6-F1
#
_cell.length_a   1.000
_cell.length_b   1.000
_cell.length_c   1.000
_cell.angle_alpha   90.00
_cell.angle_beta   90.00
_cell.angle_gamma   90.00
#
_symmetry.space_group_name_H-M   'P 1'
#
loop_
_entity.id
_entity.type
_entity.pdbx_description
1 polymer ?
#
loop_
_entity_poly.entity_id
_entity_poly.type
_entity_poly.pdbx_seq_one_letter_code
_entity_poly.pdbx_strand_id
1 'polypeptide(L)'
;MTIPYRLYPTDAQAAELSRTFGCVRKVYNLALEARTDAWKSRRERVGYNAASAMLTAWGHRLVPAPPAGRQAFNGDGVSVVA
;
A
#
# COMPACT_ATOMS: atom_id res chain seq x y z
N MET A 1 28.23 14.30 -8.66
CA MET A 1 29.03 13.22 -8.05
C MET A 1 28.16 12.58 -6.97
N THR A 2 27.64 11.37 -7.20
CA THR A 2 26.72 10.70 -6.26
C THR A 2 27.42 9.50 -5.65
N ILE A 3 27.51 9.46 -4.33
CA ILE A 3 28.11 8.34 -3.60
C ILE A 3 27.03 7.28 -3.38
N PRO A 4 27.23 6.02 -3.82
CA PRO A 4 26.27 4.96 -3.57
C PRO A 4 26.39 4.46 -2.12
N TYR A 5 25.28 4.47 -1.39
CA TYR A 5 25.16 3.83 -0.09
C TYR A 5 24.46 2.48 -0.25
N ARG A 6 25.10 1.39 0.18
CA ARG A 6 24.51 0.04 0.23
C ARG A 6 24.20 -0.32 1.67
N LEU A 7 22.98 -0.81 1.92
CA LEU A 7 22.53 -1.26 3.23
C LEU A 7 22.52 -2.80 3.26
N TYR A 8 23.13 -3.41 4.28
CA TYR A 8 23.13 -4.86 4.52
C TYR A 8 22.55 -5.14 5.92
N PRO A 9 21.21 -5.20 6.05
CA PRO A 9 20.57 -5.39 7.35
C PRO A 9 20.74 -6.82 7.87
N THR A 10 20.81 -6.97 9.20
CA THR A 10 20.65 -8.27 9.86
C THR A 10 19.18 -8.72 9.80
N ASP A 11 18.90 -9.99 10.07
CA ASP A 11 17.54 -10.53 10.00
C ASP A 11 16.54 -9.77 10.90
N ALA A 12 16.98 -9.39 12.11
CA ALA A 12 16.17 -8.59 13.03
C ALA A 12 15.85 -7.19 12.46
N GLN A 13 16.81 -6.56 11.81
CA GLN A 13 16.62 -5.26 11.15
C GLN A 13 15.71 -5.39 9.93
N ALA A 14 15.85 -6.44 9.13
CA ALA A 14 14.99 -6.70 7.98
C ALA A 14 13.52 -6.92 8.40
N ALA A 15 13.30 -7.60 9.53
CA ALA A 15 11.97 -7.77 10.10
C ALA A 15 11.37 -6.43 10.54
N GLU A 16 12.16 -5.57 11.19
CA GLU A 16 11.71 -4.23 11.59
C GLU A 16 11.37 -3.36 10.37
N LEU A 17 12.25 -3.32 9.37
CA LEU A 17 12.01 -2.60 8.11
C LEU A 17 10.74 -3.09 7.42
N SER A 18 10.44 -4.39 7.51
CA SER A 18 9.22 -4.96 6.92
C SER A 18 7.96 -4.54 7.68
N ARG A 19 8.02 -4.40 9.01
CA ARG A 19 6.91 -3.84 9.80
C ARG A 19 6.67 -2.38 9.47
N THR A 20 7.73 -1.57 9.37
CA THR A 20 7.61 -0.13 9.12
C THR A 20 7.23 0.19 7.67
N PHE A 21 7.87 -0.47 6.71
CA PHE A 21 7.76 -0.11 5.28
C PHE A 21 7.02 -1.15 4.44
N GLY A 22 6.52 -2.23 5.03
CA GLY A 22 5.91 -3.35 4.31
C GLY A 22 4.71 -2.94 3.45
N CYS A 23 3.82 -2.09 3.98
CA CYS A 23 2.66 -1.60 3.24
C CYS A 23 3.09 -0.78 2.00
N VAL A 24 3.99 0.18 2.19
CA VAL A 24 4.51 1.01 1.09
C VAL A 24 5.22 0.15 0.04
N ARG A 25 6.04 -0.81 0.46
CA ARG A 25 6.71 -1.76 -0.44
C ARG A 25 5.71 -2.56 -1.26
N LYS A 26 4.63 -3.05 -0.64
CA LYS A 26 3.59 -3.82 -1.34
C LYS A 26 2.86 -2.97 -2.37
N VAL A 27 2.41 -1.78 -2.00
CA VAL A 27 1.72 -0.84 -2.91
C VAL A 27 2.62 -0.46 -4.07
N TYR A 28 3.90 -0.15 -3.81
CA TYR A 28 4.87 0.18 -4.85
C TYR A 28 5.03 -0.97 -5.86
N ASN A 29 5.18 -2.21 -5.38
CA ASN A 29 5.31 -3.37 -6.26
C ASN A 29 4.07 -3.58 -7.13
N LEU A 30 2.86 -3.42 -6.58
CA LEU A 30 1.61 -3.49 -7.34
C LEU A 30 1.53 -2.39 -8.41
N ALA A 31 1.92 -1.16 -8.08
CA ALA A 31 1.98 -0.05 -9.04
C ALA A 31 3.00 -0.28 -10.15
N LEU A 32 4.16 -0.85 -9.81
CA LEU A 32 5.19 -1.19 -10.78
C LEU A 32 4.68 -2.26 -11.75
N GLU A 33 4.09 -3.34 -11.23
CA GLU A 33 3.48 -4.42 -12.03
C GLU A 33 2.42 -3.87 -12.98
N ALA A 34 1.44 -3.11 -12.47
CA ALA A 34 0.39 -2.52 -13.29
C ALA A 34 0.92 -1.62 -14.42
N ARG A 35 1.99 -0.85 -14.15
CA ARG A 35 2.67 -0.02 -15.16
C ARG A 35 3.38 -0.86 -16.20
N THR A 36 4.10 -1.88 -15.76
CA THR A 36 4.81 -2.81 -16.65
C THR A 36 3.82 -3.52 -17.57
N ASP A 37 2.68 -3.98 -17.04
CA ASP A 37 1.67 -4.68 -17.82
C ASP A 37 0.94 -3.76 -18.80
N ALA A 38 0.57 -2.55 -18.38
CA ALA A 38 -0.04 -1.56 -19.26
C ALA A 38 0.87 -1.21 -20.44
N TRP A 39 2.19 -1.08 -20.19
CA TRP A 39 3.15 -0.81 -21.25
C TRP A 39 3.35 -2.01 -22.18
N LYS A 40 3.48 -3.22 -21.63
CA LYS A 40 3.69 -4.44 -22.42
C LYS A 40 2.47 -4.80 -23.28
N SER A 41 1.26 -4.64 -22.76
CA SER A 41 0.02 -5.04 -23.43
C SER A 41 -0.57 -3.96 -24.34
N ARG A 42 -0.57 -2.70 -23.88
CA ARG A 42 -1.27 -1.59 -24.55
C ARG A 42 -0.34 -0.46 -25.00
N ARG A 43 0.95 -0.52 -24.66
CA ARG A 43 1.91 0.61 -24.80
C ARG A 43 1.40 1.92 -24.16
N GLU A 44 0.67 1.78 -23.05
CA GLU A 44 0.11 2.91 -22.32
C GLU A 44 0.97 3.26 -21.11
N ARG A 45 1.01 4.55 -20.78
CA ARG A 45 1.61 5.04 -19.54
C ARG A 45 0.52 5.21 -18.47
N VAL A 46 0.69 4.57 -17.32
CA VAL A 46 -0.19 4.81 -16.16
C VAL A 46 0.31 6.08 -15.46
N GLY A 47 -0.48 7.15 -15.60
CA GLY A 47 -0.26 8.43 -14.92
C GLY A 47 -0.82 8.46 -13.50
N TYR A 48 -0.68 9.61 -12.83
CA TYR A 48 -1.07 9.80 -11.43
C TYR A 48 -2.54 9.47 -11.13
N ASN A 49 -3.48 9.99 -11.93
CA ASN A 49 -4.92 9.77 -11.69
C ASN A 49 -5.30 8.29 -11.76
N ALA A 50 -4.75 7.57 -12.75
CA ALA A 50 -4.97 6.14 -12.91
C ALA A 50 -4.36 5.35 -11.75
N ALA A 51 -3.13 5.69 -11.34
CA ALA A 51 -2.48 5.07 -10.19
C ALA A 51 -3.22 5.34 -8.86
N SER A 52 -3.78 6.54 -8.69
CA SER A 52 -4.59 6.90 -7.51
C SER A 52 -5.88 6.08 -7.44
N ALA A 53 -6.59 5.91 -8.56
CA ALA A 53 -7.77 5.06 -8.62
C ALA A 53 -7.44 3.59 -8.31
N MET A 54 -6.32 3.08 -8.83
CA MET A 54 -5.83 1.72 -8.53
C MET A 54 -5.48 1.56 -7.05
N LEU A 55 -4.89 2.59 -6.42
CA LEU A 55 -4.55 2.56 -5.00
C LEU A 55 -5.80 2.37 -4.13
N THR A 56 -6.89 3.07 -4.43
CA THR A 56 -8.17 2.89 -3.74
C THR A 56 -8.65 1.45 -3.86
N ALA A 57 -8.61 0.88 -5.08
CA ALA A 57 -9.01 -0.50 -5.33
C ALA A 57 -8.12 -1.52 -4.58
N TRP A 58 -6.80 -1.30 -4.55
CA TRP A 58 -5.88 -2.15 -3.79
C TRP A 58 -6.04 -1.99 -2.29
N GLY A 59 -6.37 -0.79 -1.79
CA GLY A 59 -6.66 -0.55 -0.38
C GLY A 59 -7.75 -1.49 0.14
N HIS A 60 -8.86 -1.60 -0.60
CA HIS A 60 -9.95 -2.54 -0.28
C HIS A 60 -9.56 -4.02 -0.36
N ARG A 61 -8.56 -4.36 -1.18
CA ARG A 61 -8.05 -5.74 -1.31
C ARG A 61 -7.03 -6.09 -0.23
N LEU A 62 -6.22 -5.12 0.20
CA LEU A 62 -5.15 -5.29 1.18
C LEU A 62 -5.68 -5.17 2.62
N VAL A 63 -6.75 -4.40 2.81
CA VAL A 63 -7.49 -4.31 4.06
C VAL A 63 -8.95 -4.58 3.71
N PRO A 64 -9.53 -5.74 4.11
CA PRO A 64 -10.93 -6.00 3.84
C PRO A 64 -11.77 -4.86 4.42
N ALA A 65 -12.76 -4.39 3.66
CA ALA A 65 -13.67 -3.38 4.15
C ALA A 65 -14.21 -3.83 5.53
N PRO A 66 -14.25 -2.94 6.54
CA PRO A 66 -14.91 -3.28 7.78
C PRO A 66 -16.33 -3.76 7.45
N PRO A 67 -16.84 -4.82 8.10
CA PRO A 67 -18.19 -5.31 7.84
C PRO A 67 -19.17 -4.14 7.90
N ALA A 68 -20.17 -4.13 7.02
CA ALA A 68 -21.21 -3.09 6.96
C ALA A 68 -21.91 -3.03 8.33
N GLY A 69 -21.45 -2.11 9.16
CA GLY A 69 -21.64 -2.17 10.62
C GLY A 69 -20.48 -1.47 11.33
N ARG A 70 -20.14 -0.27 10.86
CA ARG A 70 -19.13 0.57 11.52
C ARG A 70 -19.67 0.97 12.89
N GLN A 71 -19.07 0.45 13.96
CA GLN A 71 -19.22 1.04 15.29
C GLN A 71 -18.77 2.51 15.18
N ALA A 72 -19.73 3.43 15.32
CA ALA A 72 -19.41 4.82 15.55
C ALA A 72 -18.82 4.90 16.96
N PHE A 73 -17.51 5.09 17.07
CA PHE A 73 -16.92 5.51 18.33
C PHE A 73 -17.35 6.97 18.54
N ASN A 74 -18.10 7.23 19.61
CA ASN A 74 -18.21 8.60 20.11
C ASN A 74 -16.83 9.03 20.64
N GLY A 75 -16.59 10.35 20.67
CA GLY A 75 -15.30 10.98 21.03
C GLY A 75 -14.70 10.58 22.39
N ASP A 76 -15.38 9.75 23.17
CA ASP A 76 -14.98 9.24 24.49
C ASP A 76 -14.60 7.74 24.48
N GLY A 77 -14.52 7.10 23.31
CA GLY A 77 -13.96 5.75 23.18
C GLY A 77 -14.86 4.57 23.59
N VAL A 78 -16.15 4.80 23.85
CA VAL A 78 -17.12 3.72 24.17
C VAL A 78 -17.95 3.35 22.93
N SER A 79 -18.07 2.05 22.68
CA SER A 79 -18.93 1.49 21.63
C SER A 79 -20.40 1.58 22.05
N VAL A 80 -21.25 2.23 21.23
CA VAL A 80 -22.70 2.18 21.39
C VAL A 80 -23.23 1.13 20.42
N VAL A 81 -23.64 -0.02 20.94
CA VAL A 81 -24.31 -1.08 20.19
C VAL A 81 -25.79 -0.71 20.07
N ALA A 82 -26.31 -0.62 18.84
CA ALA A 82 -27.74 -0.62 18.57
C ALA A 82 -28.24 -2.06 18.44
#